data_AF-M9RFC2-F1
#
_entry.id   AF-M9RFC2-F1
#
_cell.length_a   1.000
_cell.length_b   1.000
_cell.length_c   1.000
_cell.angle_alpha   90.00
_cell.angle_beta   90.00
_cell.angle_gamma   90.00
#
_symmetry.space_group_name_H-M   'P 1'
#
loop_
_entity.id
_entity.type
_entity.pdbx_description
1 polymer ?
#
loop_
_entity_poly.entity_id
_entity_poly.type
_entity_poly.pdbx_seq_one_letter_code
_entity_poly.pdbx_strand_id
1 'polypeptide(L)' 'MKFLRKTMKRRGKVEVSVTDNQRSYGAAMKVIGNANRQEAVRWLNNRAENSHQPFRRRERAMLRFRPM' A
#
# COMPACT_ATOMS: atom_id res chain seq x y z
N MET A 1 -4.71 7.25 7.92
CA MET A 1 -5.81 6.25 8.00
C MET A 1 -6.87 6.31 6.89
N LYS A 2 -7.08 7.45 6.20
CA LYS A 2 -8.14 7.56 5.17
C LYS A 2 -8.01 6.52 4.06
N PHE A 3 -6.77 6.23 3.63
CA PHE A 3 -6.48 5.25 2.58
C PHE A 3 -6.98 3.84 2.94
N LEU A 4 -6.48 3.24 4.02
CA LEU A 4 -6.85 1.87 4.43
C LEU A 4 -8.36 1.69 4.58
N ARG A 5 -9.04 2.63 5.26
CA ARG A 5 -10.50 2.60 5.41
C ARG A 5 -11.23 2.67 4.06
N LYS A 6 -10.78 3.54 3.15
CA LYS A 6 -11.37 3.67 1.81
C LYS A 6 -11.15 2.40 0.98
N THR A 7 -9.97 1.80 1.06
CA THR A 7 -9.63 0.56 0.35
C THR A 7 -10.47 -0.61 0.85
N MET A 8 -10.60 -0.76 2.17
CA MET A 8 -11.45 -1.80 2.78
C MET A 8 -12.94 -1.59 2.45
N LYS A 9 -13.44 -0.34 2.44
CA LYS A 9 -14.81 -0.05 2.00
C LYS A 9 -15.06 -0.43 0.53
N ARG A 10 -14.05 -0.23 -0.33
CA ARG A 10 -14.15 -0.53 -1.77
C ARG A 10 -14.01 -2.01 -2.11
N ARG A 11 -13.15 -2.73 -1.39
CA ARG A 11 -12.81 -4.14 -1.67
C ARG A 11 -13.57 -5.13 -0.79
N GLY A 12 -14.21 -4.66 0.29
CA GLY A 12 -14.89 -5.51 1.26
C GLY A 12 -13.93 -6.10 2.30
N LYS A 13 -14.40 -7.16 2.96
CA LYS A 13 -13.65 -7.86 4.01
C LYS A 13 -12.51 -8.67 3.39
N VAL A 14 -11.27 -8.29 3.67
CA VAL A 14 -10.08 -8.98 3.14
C VAL A 14 -9.57 -9.98 4.17
N GLU A 15 -9.40 -11.24 3.81
CA GLU A 15 -8.85 -12.30 4.68
C GLU A 15 -7.44 -11.97 5.17
N VAL A 16 -6.55 -11.60 4.25
CA VAL A 16 -5.16 -11.24 4.53
C VAL A 16 -4.79 -9.92 3.83
N SER A 17 -4.22 -8.99 4.60
CA SER A 17 -3.67 -7.74 4.10
C SER A 17 -2.15 -7.83 4.04
N VAL A 18 -1.61 -7.95 2.84
CA VAL A 18 -0.15 -7.92 2.63
C VAL A 18 0.31 -6.47 2.57
N THR A 19 1.20 -6.08 3.48
CA THR A 19 1.80 -4.74 3.50
C THR A 19 3.32 -4.83 3.59
N ASP A 20 3.98 -3.69 3.43
CA ASP A 20 5.37 -3.57 3.85
C ASP A 20 5.50 -3.64 5.38
N ASN A 21 6.71 -3.96 5.85
CA ASN A 21 7.03 -4.06 7.28
C ASN A 21 7.25 -2.67 7.93
N GLN A 22 6.53 -1.65 7.48
CA GLN A 22 6.62 -0.31 8.06
C GLN A 22 5.77 -0.20 9.33
N ARG A 23 6.32 0.45 10.36
CA ARG A 23 5.66 0.68 11.65
C ARG A 23 4.33 1.45 11.52
N SER A 24 4.22 2.29 10.50
CA SER A 24 3.03 3.09 10.18
C SER A 24 1.81 2.20 9.87
N TYR A 25 1.99 1.12 9.11
CA TYR A 25 0.91 0.17 8.83
C TYR A 25 0.52 -0.63 10.06
N GLY A 26 1.50 -1.09 10.85
CA GLY A 26 1.20 -1.79 12.11
C GLY A 26 0.35 -0.96 13.07
N ALA A 27 0.70 0.32 13.24
CA ALA A 27 -0.11 1.25 14.05
C ALA A 27 -1.51 1.46 13.45
N ALA A 28 -1.62 1.58 12.13
CA ALA A 28 -2.88 1.76 11.44
C ALA A 28 -3.82 0.56 11.55
N MET A 29 -3.28 -0.64 11.41
CA MET A 29 -4.04 -1.89 11.49
C MET A 29 -4.52 -2.15 12.93
N LYS A 30 -3.76 -1.72 13.95
CA LYS A 30 -4.22 -1.71 15.34
C LYS A 30 -5.43 -0.79 15.55
N VAL A 31 -5.38 0.44 15.02
CA VAL A 31 -6.51 1.40 15.10
C VAL A 31 -7.76 0.90 14.37
N ILE A 32 -7.59 0.12 13.30
CA ILE A 32 -8.71 -0.48 12.54
C ILE A 32 -9.22 -1.77 13.20
N GLY A 33 -8.44 -2.39 14.10
CA GLY A 33 -8.80 -3.65 14.76
C GLY A 33 -8.56 -4.90 13.91
N ASN A 34 -7.70 -4.82 12.89
CA ASN A 34 -7.40 -5.93 11.96
C ASN A 34 -5.92 -6.31 11.91
N ALA A 35 -5.16 -5.96 12.95
CA ALA A 35 -3.72 -6.21 13.04
C ALA A 35 -3.33 -7.69 12.86
N ASN A 36 -4.18 -8.62 13.29
CA ASN A 36 -3.98 -10.06 13.12
C ASN A 36 -4.09 -10.56 11.66
N ARG A 37 -4.64 -9.75 10.76
CA ARG A 37 -4.80 -10.09 9.33
C ARG A 37 -3.67 -9.50 8.48
N GLN A 38 -2.69 -8.86 9.10
CA GLN A 38 -1.56 -8.26 8.41
C GLN A 38 -0.46 -9.29 8.19
N GLU A 39 -0.05 -9.46 6.94
CA GLU A 39 1.15 -10.20 6.58
C GLU A 39 2.21 -9.24 6.05
N ALA A 40 3.36 -9.25 6.70
CA ALA A 40 4.51 -8.43 6.34
C ALA A 40 5.75 -9.32 6.17
N VAL A 41 5.64 -10.35 5.33
CA VAL A 41 6.79 -11.17 4.94
C VAL A 41 7.51 -10.49 3.79
N ARG A 42 8.84 -10.58 3.82
CA ARG A 42 9.70 -10.10 2.74
C ARG A 42 9.21 -10.69 1.40
N TRP A 43 9.15 -9.88 0.34
CA TRP A 43 8.76 -10.25 -1.04
C TRP A 43 7.25 -10.46 -1.30
N LEU A 44 6.38 -10.59 -0.30
CA LEU A 44 4.93 -10.75 -0.56
C LEU A 44 4.29 -9.48 -1.13
N ASN A 45 4.85 -8.30 -0.83
CA ASN A 45 4.37 -7.02 -1.35
C ASN A 45 4.79 -6.75 -2.81
N ASN A 46 5.50 -7.67 -3.47
CA ASN A 46 5.98 -7.48 -4.85
C ASN A 46 4.85 -7.19 -5.84
N ARG A 47 3.67 -7.79 -5.67
CA ARG A 47 2.50 -7.50 -6.52
C ARG A 47 2.03 -6.05 -6.35
N ALA A 48 1.96 -5.58 -5.12
CA ALA A 48 1.60 -4.20 -4.83
C ALA A 48 2.66 -3.23 -5.38
N GLU A 49 3.93 -3.54 -5.20
CA GLU A 49 5.02 -2.71 -5.71
C GLU A 49 5.09 -2.69 -7.24
N ASN A 50 4.88 -3.82 -7.90
CA ASN A 50 4.81 -3.89 -9.36
C ASN A 50 3.63 -3.10 -9.93
N SER A 51 2.51 -3.01 -9.20
CA SER A 51 1.37 -2.18 -9.61
C SER A 51 1.71 -0.68 -9.68
N HIS A 52 2.77 -0.24 -8.98
CA HIS A 52 3.26 1.13 -9.05
C HIS A 52 4.14 1.41 -10.27
N GLN A 53 4.66 0.39 -10.97
CA GLN A 53 5.60 0.59 -12.09
C GLN A 53 5.06 1.52 -13.19
N PRO A 54 3.80 1.39 -13.67
CA PRO A 54 3.25 2.30 -14.68
C PRO A 54 3.09 3.74 -14.17
N PHE A 55 2.83 3.91 -12.87
CA PHE A 55 2.72 5.22 -12.25
C PHE A 55 4.10 5.87 -12.13
N ARG A 56 5.10 5.16 -11.59
CA ARG A 56 6.49 5.64 -11.51
C ARG A 56 7.06 6.01 -12.87
N ARG A 57 6.74 5.25 -13.93
CA ARG A 57 7.14 5.58 -15.30
C ARG A 57 6.53 6.92 -15.75
N ARG A 58 5.24 7.15 -15.49
CA ARG A 58 4.56 8.41 -15.81
C ARG A 58 5.11 9.58 -15.01
N GLU A 59 5.28 9.42 -13.70
CA GLU A 59 5.88 10.46 -12.85
C GLU A 59 7.30 10.82 -13.30
N ARG A 60 8.14 9.83 -13.59
CA ARG A 60 9.49 10.07 -14.13
C ARG A 60 9.46 10.81 -15.46
N ALA A 61 8.52 10.50 -16.35
CA ALA A 61 8.36 11.24 -17.59
C ALA A 61 7.99 12.70 -17.31
N MET A 62 7.00 12.95 -16.44
CA MET A 62 6.59 14.30 -16.04
C MET A 62 7.72 15.10 -15.38
N LEU A 63 8.54 14.47 -14.53
CA LEU A 63 9.69 15.12 -13.89
C LEU A 63 10.76 15.57 -14.90
N ARG A 64 10.92 14.87 -16.03
CA ARG A 64 11.83 15.28 -17.11
C ARG A 64 11.33 16.47 -17.92
N PHE A 65 10.06 16.83 -17.78
CA PHE A 65 9.47 18.02 -18.39
C PHE A 65 9.41 19.23 -17.44
N ARG A 66 9.94 19.12 -16.22
CA ARG A 66 10.13 20.29 -15.35
C ARG A 66 11.40 21.03 -15.82
N PRO A 67 11.29 22.28 -16.29
CA PRO A 67 12.48 23.11 -16.44
C PRO A 67 13.09 23.35 -15.05
N MET A 68 14.42 23.40 -14.98
CA MET A 68 15.16 23.82 -13.78
C MET A 68 14.76 25.24 -13.37
#